data_AF-A0A429G138-F1
#
_entry.id   AF-A0A429G138-F1
#
_cell.length_a   1.000
_cell.length_b   1.000
_cell.length_c   1.000
_cell.angle_alpha   90.00
_cell.angle_beta   90.00
_cell.angle_gamma   90.00
#
_symmetry.space_group_name_H-M   'P 1'
#
loop_
_entity.id
_entity.type
_entity.pdbx_description
1 polymer ?
#
loop_
_entity_poly.entity_id
_entity_poly.type
_entity_poly.pdbx_seq_one_letter_code
_entity_poly.pdbx_strand_id
1 'polypeptide(L)' 'MYAWIWRRLPGAWRTKLAVAAAAVLALVLVLWYVVFPWVEPKVQFDHGVVTGTPSPSSSGEPGLP' A
#
# COMPACT_ATOMS: atom_id res chain seq x y z
N MET A 1 -13.11 -24.92 -15.88
CA MET A 1 -11.82 -25.46 -15.41
C MET A 1 -11.56 -25.32 -13.90
N TYR A 2 -12.50 -24.85 -13.06
CA TYR A 2 -12.49 -25.13 -11.61
C TYR A 2 -13.82 -25.70 -11.10
N ALA A 3 -14.91 -25.56 -11.86
CA ALA A 3 -16.24 -26.05 -11.53
C ALA A 3 -16.33 -27.56 -11.21
N TRP A 4 -15.36 -28.35 -11.66
CA TRP A 4 -15.30 -29.79 -11.36
C TRP A 4 -14.76 -30.09 -9.96
N ILE A 5 -13.80 -29.30 -9.45
CA ILE A 5 -13.27 -29.42 -8.07
C ILE A 5 -14.36 -29.04 -7.04
N TRP A 6 -15.26 -28.12 -7.41
CA TRP A 6 -16.33 -27.61 -6.56
C TRP A 6 -17.57 -28.51 -6.44
N ARG A 7 -17.67 -29.57 -7.26
CA ARG A 7 -18.80 -30.52 -7.25
C ARG A 7 -18.53 -31.80 -6.47
N ARG A 8 -17.33 -31.97 -5.86
CA ARG A 8 -16.93 -33.21 -5.18
C ARG A 8 -17.00 -33.17 -3.65
N LEU A 9 -17.31 -32.03 -3.03
CA LEU A 9 -17.52 -31.98 -1.57
C LEU A 9 -19.02 -32.06 -1.22
N PRO A 10 -19.47 -33.09 -0.48
CA PRO A 10 -20.88 -33.28 -0.15
C PRO A 10 -21.31 -32.27 0.93
N GLY A 11 -22.25 -31.39 0.59
CA GLY A 11 -23.03 -30.62 1.58
C GLY A 11 -22.77 -29.10 1.67
N ALA A 12 -23.89 -28.37 1.72
CA ALA A 12 -24.14 -27.08 2.40
C ALA A 12 -23.41 -25.78 1.96
N TRP A 13 -24.18 -24.69 2.13
CA TRP A 13 -23.85 -23.25 2.07
C TRP A 13 -22.46 -22.86 2.61
N ARG A 14 -21.92 -23.61 3.58
CA ARG A 14 -20.60 -23.38 4.20
C ARG A 14 -19.46 -23.40 3.19
N THR A 15 -19.53 -24.25 2.17
CA THR A 15 -18.46 -24.38 1.17
C THR A 15 -18.44 -23.17 0.22
N LYS A 16 -19.62 -22.66 -0.16
CA LYS A 16 -19.74 -21.40 -0.91
C LYS A 16 -19.15 -20.22 -0.12
N LEU A 17 -19.48 -20.15 1.17
CA LEU A 17 -18.90 -19.16 2.09
C LEU A 17 -17.38 -19.29 2.20
N ALA A 18 -16.87 -20.51 2.36
CA ALA A 18 -15.44 -20.76 2.52
C ALA A 18 -14.64 -20.27 1.32
N VAL A 19 -15.14 -20.46 0.10
CA VAL A 19 -14.42 -19.99 -1.08
C VAL A 19 -14.64 -18.51 -1.37
N ALA A 20 -15.82 -17.95 -1.08
CA ALA A 20 -15.98 -16.50 -1.10
C ALA A 20 -14.99 -15.83 -0.12
N ALA A 21 -14.86 -16.38 1.10
CA ALA A 21 -13.89 -15.94 2.08
C ALA A 21 -12.44 -16.13 1.58
N ALA A 22 -12.12 -17.26 0.95
CA ALA A 22 -10.80 -17.49 0.37
C ALA A 22 -10.46 -16.50 -0.77
N ALA A 23 -11.45 -16.15 -1.61
CA ALA A 23 -11.27 -15.16 -2.67
C ALA A 23 -11.02 -13.75 -2.09
N VAL A 24 -11.74 -13.37 -1.04
CA VAL A 24 -11.51 -12.11 -0.32
C VAL A 24 -10.12 -12.12 0.32
N LEU A 25 -9.73 -13.20 1.00
CA LEU A 25 -8.39 -13.33 1.59
C LEU A 25 -7.29 -13.20 0.54
N ALA A 26 -7.45 -13.86 -0.61
CA ALA A 26 -6.51 -13.76 -1.72
C ALA A 26 -6.39 -12.31 -2.21
N LEU A 27 -7.50 -11.60 -2.35
CA LEU A 27 -7.50 -10.18 -2.72
C LEU A 27 -6.76 -9.32 -1.70
N VAL A 28 -7.03 -9.51 -0.40
CA VAL A 28 -6.36 -8.79 0.69
C VAL A 28 -4.86 -9.04 0.68
N LEU A 29 -4.43 -10.30 0.49
CA LEU A 29 -3.02 -10.65 0.39
C LEU A 29 -2.35 -9.99 -0.82
N VAL A 30 -3.01 -9.97 -1.98
CA VAL A 30 -2.49 -9.28 -3.17
C VAL A 30 -2.37 -7.78 -2.91
N LEU A 31 -3.37 -7.15 -2.30
CA LEU A 31 -3.27 -5.74 -1.94
C LEU A 31 -2.11 -5.48 -0.98
N TRP A 32 -1.94 -6.33 0.04
CA TRP A 32 -0.91 -6.19 1.05
C TRP A 32 0.51 -6.41 0.52
N TYR A 33 0.73 -7.47 -0.26
CA TYR A 33 2.07 -7.87 -0.71
C TYR A 33 2.45 -7.37 -2.09
N VAL A 34 1.51 -6.88 -2.90
CA VAL A 34 1.78 -6.40 -4.26
C VAL A 34 1.45 -4.93 -4.40
N VAL A 35 0.25 -4.51 -3.98
CA VAL A 35 -0.19 -3.12 -4.17
C VAL A 35 0.59 -2.18 -3.27
N PHE A 36 0.77 -2.48 -1.98
CA PHE A 36 1.58 -1.65 -1.09
C PHE A 36 3.02 -1.46 -1.58
N PRO A 37 3.78 -2.51 -1.92
CA PRO A 37 5.12 -2.34 -2.49
C PRO A 37 5.14 -1.57 -3.82
N TRP A 38 4.05 -1.61 -4.59
CA TRP A 38 3.94 -0.86 -5.84
C TRP A 38 3.51 0.60 -5.63
N VAL A 39 2.78 0.88 -4.56
CA VAL A 39 2.31 2.21 -4.14
C VAL A 39 3.37 2.95 -3.34
N GLU A 40 4.20 2.27 -2.56
CA GLU A 40 5.28 2.86 -1.76
C GLU A 40 6.22 3.75 -2.60
N PRO A 41 6.70 3.32 -3.79
CA PRO A 41 7.42 4.20 -4.69
C PRO A 41 6.59 5.43 -5.09
N LYS A 42 5.31 5.25 -5.40
CA LYS A 42 4.43 6.33 -5.89
C LYS A 42 4.10 7.38 -4.83
N VAL A 43 3.96 6.98 -3.57
CA VAL A 43 3.65 7.89 -2.44
C VAL A 43 4.88 8.70 -2.04
N GLN A 44 6.09 8.16 -2.19
CA GLN A 44 7.33 8.86 -1.87
C GLN A 44 7.70 9.98 -2.87
N PHE A 45 6.90 10.20 -3.92
CA PHE A 45 7.16 11.24 -4.92
C PHE A 45 6.34 12.54 -4.73
N ASP A 46 5.38 12.59 -3.81
CA ASP A 46 4.70 13.85 -3.45
C ASP A 46 5.52 14.61 -2.39
N HIS A 47 6.55 15.32 -2.88
CA HIS A 47 7.13 16.53 -2.27
C HIS A 47 7.55 16.46 -0.80
N GLY A 48 8.38 15.48 -0.46
CA GLY A 48 9.25 15.53 0.72
C GLY A 48 10.60 16.18 0.47
N VAL A 49 10.71 17.19 -0.41
CA VAL A 49 11.90 18.05 -0.45
C VAL A 49 11.64 19.25 0.43
N VAL A 50 12.02 19.13 1.70
CA VAL A 50 12.55 20.27 2.44
C VAL A 50 13.74 20.76 1.63
N THR A 51 13.50 21.62 0.64
CA THR A 51 14.55 22.47 0.08
C THR A 51 14.93 23.41 1.21
N GLY A 52 15.86 22.96 2.05
CA GLY A 52 16.67 23.83 2.87
C GLY A 52 17.47 24.70 1.92
N THR A 53 16.84 25.74 1.37
CA THR A 53 17.55 26.98 1.17
C THR A 53 17.63 27.56 2.58
N PRO A 54 18.76 27.46 3.31
CA PRO A 54 18.94 28.32 4.45
C PRO A 54 18.76 29.74 3.92
N SER A 55 17.69 30.42 4.36
CA SER A 55 17.59 31.86 4.19
C SER A 55 18.88 32.41 4.78
N PRO A 56 19.75 33.09 4.01
CA PRO A 56 20.95 33.66 4.57
C PRO A 56 20.54 34.81 5.48
N SER A 57 20.23 34.51 6.74
CA SER A 57 20.29 35.46 7.84
C SER A 57 21.75 35.78 8.17
N SER A 58 22.53 36.14 7.14
CA SER A 58 23.87 36.70 7.24
C SER A 58 23.96 38.07 6.56
N SER A 59 22.83 38.78 6.47
CA SER A 59 22.80 40.16 5.99
C SER A 59 22.60 41.11 7.17
N GLY A 60 23.70 41.42 7.85
CA GLY A 60 23.83 42.69 8.56
C GLY A 60 23.64 42.69 10.07
N GLU A 61 24.40 41.88 10.80
CA GLU A 61 24.93 42.34 12.09
C GLU A 61 26.44 42.60 11.92
N PRO A 62 26.84 43.81 11.48
CA PRO A 62 28.17 44.30 11.78
C PRO A 62 28.09 44.97 13.16
N GLY A 63 28.52 44.23 14.18
CA GLY A 63 28.95 44.86 15.42
C GLY A 63 30.03 45.89 15.11
N LEU A 64 29.78 47.12 15.58
CA LEU A 64 30.67 48.08 16.26
C LEU A 64 32.14 48.18 15.79
N PRO A 65 32.70 49.39 15.70
CA PRO A 65 32.87 50.29 16.87
C PRO A 65 31.86 51.44 16.98
#